data_AF-A0A7L2KNN2-F1
#
_entry.id   AF-A0A7L2KNN2-F1
#
_cell.length_a   1.000
_cell.length_b   1.000
_cell.length_c   1.000
_cell.angle_alpha   90.00
_cell.angle_beta   90.00
_cell.angle_gamma   90.00
#
_symmetry.space_group_name_H-M   'P 1'
#
loop_
_entity.id
_entity.type
_entity.pdbx_description
1 polymer ?
#
loop_
_entity_poly.entity_id
_entity_poly.type
_entity_poly.pdbx_seq_one_letter_code
_entity_poly.pdbx_strand_id
1 'polypeptide(L)'
;VMLQPFDYDPNEKSKHKFMVQSMFAPNDTSDMEAVWKEAKPEELMDSKLRCVFELPAENDKPHDIEINKIVSTSATKTDSSVMSKSISSSLDDTEVKKVMEDYKRLQVEVQRLREENKQFKEEDGLRMRKVPQTNNPISPSAAAVKDEGLSSRLLALVVLFFVFGVIIGKIAL
;
A
#
# COMPACT_ATOMS: atom_id res chain seq x y z
N VAL A 1 3.21 -0.46 -1.57
CA VAL A 1 4.36 0.37 -2.00
C VAL A 1 5.13 -0.43 -3.04
N MET A 2 5.33 0.11 -4.23
CA MET A 2 6.09 -0.56 -5.30
C MET A 2 7.28 0.33 -5.64
N LEU A 3 8.48 -0.23 -5.62
CA LEU A 3 9.68 0.50 -6.00
C LEU A 3 9.80 0.48 -7.52
N GLN A 4 10.09 1.62 -8.12
CA GLN A 4 10.52 1.64 -9.51
C GLN A 4 11.88 0.95 -9.62
N PRO A 5 12.18 0.28 -10.74
CA PRO A 5 13.49 -0.33 -10.94
C PRO A 5 14.63 0.70 -10.82
N PHE A 6 15.71 0.34 -10.14
CA PHE A 6 16.91 1.15 -9.98
C PHE A 6 18.14 0.25 -9.79
N ASP A 7 19.33 0.79 -10.01
CA ASP A 7 20.59 0.09 -9.77
C ASP A 7 20.90 0.06 -8.28
N TYR A 8 20.89 -1.13 -7.68
CA TYR A 8 21.16 -1.30 -6.26
C TYR A 8 22.67 -1.30 -5.96
N ASP A 9 23.13 -0.35 -5.13
CA ASP A 9 24.49 -0.33 -4.57
C ASP A 9 24.45 -0.71 -3.06
N PRO A 10 25.04 -1.85 -2.65
CA PRO A 10 25.08 -2.26 -1.25
C PRO A 10 25.89 -1.31 -0.34
N ASN A 11 26.75 -0.46 -0.90
CA ASN A 11 27.49 0.56 -0.14
C ASN A 11 26.66 1.83 0.08
N GLU A 12 25.55 1.98 -0.65
CA GLU A 12 24.63 3.08 -0.44
C GLU A 12 23.82 2.81 0.84
N LYS A 13 24.15 3.54 1.91
CA LYS A 13 23.32 3.57 3.12
C LYS A 13 21.93 4.03 2.71
N SER A 14 20.91 3.18 2.77
CA SER A 14 19.56 3.50 2.32
C SER A 14 19.03 4.76 3.04
N LYS A 15 19.02 5.90 2.35
CA LYS A 15 18.60 7.20 2.90
C LYS A 15 17.10 7.44 2.77
N HIS A 16 16.40 6.59 2.03
CA HIS A 16 14.98 6.75 1.77
C HIS A 16 14.18 6.63 3.06
N LYS A 17 13.24 7.56 3.22
CA LYS A 17 12.31 7.59 4.35
C LYS A 17 10.91 7.75 3.80
N PHE A 18 10.00 6.91 4.27
CA PHE A 18 8.57 7.13 4.11
C PHE A 18 8.06 7.91 5.32
N MET A 19 7.17 8.85 5.09
CA MET A 19 6.39 9.49 6.14
C MET A 19 4.93 9.10 5.92
N VAL A 20 4.31 8.55 6.96
CA VAL A 20 2.87 8.36 7.02
C VAL A 20 2.32 9.44 7.94
N GLN A 21 1.56 10.36 7.36
CA GLN A 21 0.85 11.39 8.10
C GLN A 21 -0.60 10.96 8.28
N SER A 22 -1.13 11.16 9.48
CA SER A 22 -2.47 10.75 9.87
C SER A 22 -3.08 11.79 10.81
N MET A 23 -4.41 11.79 10.93
CA MET A 23 -5.15 12.59 11.90
C MET A 23 -6.48 11.90 12.20
N PHE A 24 -7.13 12.29 13.29
CA PHE A 24 -8.50 11.85 13.54
C PHE A 24 -9.45 12.44 12.50
N ALA A 25 -10.35 11.61 11.98
CA ALA A 25 -11.35 12.07 11.03
C ALA A 25 -12.31 13.05 11.72
N PRO A 26 -12.49 14.27 11.19
CA PRO A 26 -13.50 15.20 11.69
C PRO A 26 -14.90 14.67 11.40
N ASN A 27 -15.90 15.21 12.10
CA ASN A 27 -17.30 14.79 11.94
C ASN A 27 -17.85 15.08 10.53
N ASP A 28 -17.34 16.12 9.88
CA ASP A 28 -17.65 16.44 8.49
C ASP A 28 -16.46 16.05 7.61
N THR A 29 -16.70 15.13 6.67
CA THR A 29 -15.71 14.61 5.71
C THR A 29 -16.10 14.91 4.27
N SER A 30 -17.03 15.84 4.06
CA SER A 30 -17.53 16.20 2.74
C SER A 30 -16.46 16.79 1.82
N ASP A 31 -15.47 17.52 2.37
CA ASP A 31 -14.30 18.02 1.66
C ASP A 31 -12.99 17.58 2.34
N MET A 32 -12.39 16.51 1.83
CA MET A 32 -11.15 15.96 2.36
C MET A 32 -9.94 16.90 2.18
N GLU A 33 -9.93 17.72 1.12
CA GLU A 33 -8.83 18.66 0.86
C GLU A 33 -8.84 19.79 1.89
N ALA A 34 -10.03 20.28 2.25
CA ALA A 34 -10.21 21.27 3.32
C ALA A 34 -9.77 20.71 4.68
N VAL A 35 -10.14 19.47 5.00
CA VAL A 35 -9.75 18.81 6.26
C VAL A 35 -8.23 18.84 6.47
N TRP A 36 -7.44 18.50 5.44
CA TRP A 36 -5.97 18.53 5.55
C TRP A 36 -5.39 19.95 5.59
N LYS A 37 -6.05 20.94 4.98
CA LYS A 37 -5.59 22.35 5.00
C LYS A 37 -5.85 23.05 6.32
N GLU A 38 -6.96 22.73 6.96
CA GLU A 38 -7.39 23.34 8.23
C GLU A 38 -6.83 22.60 9.45
N ALA A 39 -6.30 21.39 9.27
CA ALA A 39 -5.68 20.60 10.32
C ALA A 39 -4.53 21.36 11.02
N LYS A 40 -4.58 21.40 12.35
CA LYS A 40 -3.50 22.01 13.14
C LYS A 40 -2.33 21.05 13.27
N PRO A 41 -1.07 21.55 13.39
CA PRO A 41 0.10 20.69 13.56
C PRO A 41 0.00 19.75 14.77
N GLU A 42 -0.71 20.14 15.83
CA GLU A 42 -0.89 19.33 17.03
C GLU A 42 -1.87 18.15 16.84
N GLU A 43 -2.73 18.22 15.83
CA GLU A 43 -3.71 17.18 15.49
C GLU A 43 -3.15 16.16 14.47
N LEU A 44 -2.05 16.52 13.81
CA LEU A 44 -1.35 15.66 12.86
C LEU A 44 -0.41 14.70 13.60
N MET A 45 -0.42 13.45 13.15
CA MET A 45 0.40 12.36 13.66
C MET A 45 1.29 11.85 12.53
N ASP A 46 2.60 12.07 12.66
CA ASP A 46 3.59 11.68 11.66
C ASP A 46 4.41 10.46 12.13
N SER A 47 4.46 9.42 11.30
CA SER A 47 5.35 8.27 11.48
C SER A 47 6.39 8.21 10.36
N LYS A 48 7.68 8.21 10.73
CA LYS A 48 8.80 8.16 9.78
C LYS A 48 9.41 6.76 9.77
N LEU A 49 9.38 6.11 8.62
CA LEU A 49 9.92 4.78 8.39
C LEU A 49 11.17 4.88 7.52
N ARG A 50 12.25 4.18 7.88
CA ARG A 50 13.43 4.04 7.02
C ARG A 50 13.22 2.87 6.06
N CYS A 51 13.56 3.07 4.80
CA CYS A 51 13.61 1.97 3.83
C CYS A 51 14.92 1.21 4.02
N VAL A 52 14.84 -0.12 4.05
CA VAL A 52 15.98 -1.02 3.99
C VAL A 52 15.75 -1.91 2.78
N PHE A 53 16.77 -2.08 1.95
CA PHE A 53 16.71 -2.96 0.80
C PHE A 53 17.56 -4.19 1.11
N GLU A 54 16.97 -5.36 0.90
CA GLU A 54 17.63 -6.65 1.10
C GLU A 54 17.47 -7.43 -0.19
N LEU A 55 18.57 -7.97 -0.73
CA LEU A 55 18.48 -8.96 -1.78
C LEU A 55 18.17 -10.33 -1.16
N PRO A 56 17.26 -11.11 -1.75
CA PRO A 56 17.04 -12.49 -1.31
C PRO A 56 18.35 -13.28 -1.45
N ALA A 57 18.73 -14.00 -0.39
CA ALA A 57 19.89 -14.87 -0.45
C ALA A 57 19.63 -16.00 -1.46
N GLU A 58 20.57 -16.24 -2.37
CA GLU A 58 20.46 -17.22 -3.46
C GLU A 58 20.43 -18.69 -3.01
N ASN A 59 20.31 -18.99 -1.70
CA ASN A 59 20.50 -20.35 -1.20
C ASN A 59 19.53 -20.87 -0.13
N ASP A 60 18.40 -20.20 0.13
CA ASP A 60 17.40 -20.72 1.07
C ASP A 60 16.12 -21.16 0.34
N LYS A 61 15.88 -22.48 0.40
CA LYS A 61 14.56 -23.09 0.28
C LYS A 61 13.56 -22.27 1.13
N PRO A 62 12.27 -22.18 0.74
CA PRO A 62 11.34 -21.20 1.30
C PRO A 62 11.17 -21.44 2.80
N HIS A 63 11.89 -20.66 3.60
CA HIS A 63 11.74 -20.64 5.04
C HIS A 63 11.21 -19.27 5.42
N ASP A 64 10.11 -19.30 6.16
CA ASP A 64 9.37 -18.18 6.70
C ASP A 64 10.28 -17.09 7.27
N ILE A 65 9.96 -15.85 6.91
CA ILE A 65 10.63 -14.64 7.37
C ILE A 65 10.37 -14.49 8.88
N GLU A 66 11.31 -14.92 9.71
CA GLU A 66 11.37 -14.60 11.13
C GLU A 66 11.72 -13.11 11.33
N ILE A 67 10.70 -12.26 11.29
CA ILE A 67 10.79 -10.88 11.80
C ILE A 67 10.77 -10.94 13.32
N ASN A 68 11.85 -11.36 13.97
CA ASN A 68 12.00 -11.26 15.43
C ASN A 68 13.47 -11.36 15.87
N LYS A 69 14.32 -10.43 15.44
CA LYS A 69 15.63 -10.24 16.13
C LYS A 69 16.21 -8.83 16.00
N ILE A 70 15.43 -7.81 16.37
CA ILE A 70 16.00 -6.46 16.60
C ILE A 70 15.42 -5.82 17.85
N VAL A 71 15.33 -6.56 18.96
CA VAL A 71 15.21 -5.98 20.29
C VAL A 71 15.96 -6.89 21.25
N SER A 72 17.18 -6.50 21.65
CA SER A 72 17.76 -6.76 22.98
C SER A 72 19.20 -6.24 23.05
N THR A 73 19.33 -4.96 23.36
CA THR A 73 20.53 -4.42 24.02
C THR A 73 20.17 -4.07 25.46
N SER A 74 20.47 -4.98 26.39
CA SER A 74 20.66 -4.65 27.80
C SER A 74 21.29 -5.82 28.57
N ALA A 75 22.30 -5.50 29.38
CA ALA A 75 22.85 -6.25 30.51
C ALA A 75 23.84 -7.40 30.23
N THR A 76 25.13 -7.05 30.40
CA THR A 76 26.24 -7.93 30.80
C THR A 76 25.93 -8.69 32.09
N LYS A 77 26.23 -10.00 32.16
CA LYS A 77 26.97 -10.67 33.27
C LYS A 77 26.98 -12.22 33.18
N THR A 78 28.21 -12.75 33.19
CA THR A 78 28.70 -13.98 33.86
C THR A 78 28.43 -15.39 33.28
N ASP A 79 29.56 -16.02 32.92
CA ASP A 79 29.99 -17.44 32.95
C ASP A 79 28.97 -18.57 33.16
N SER A 80 29.03 -19.60 32.30
CA SER A 80 29.77 -20.86 32.54
C SER A 80 29.33 -22.02 31.62
N SER A 81 30.32 -22.82 31.16
CA SER A 81 30.40 -24.30 31.07
C SER A 81 29.10 -25.09 30.83
N VAL A 82 28.96 -26.07 29.93
CA VAL A 82 29.79 -27.27 29.72
C VAL A 82 29.39 -27.94 28.38
N MET A 83 30.36 -28.62 27.78
CA MET A 83 30.26 -29.61 26.69
C MET A 83 29.15 -30.67 26.87
N SER A 84 28.44 -31.01 25.79
CA SER A 84 27.98 -32.39 25.56
C SER A 84 27.76 -32.66 24.06
N LYS A 85 28.22 -33.85 23.67
CA LYS A 85 28.43 -34.34 22.32
C LYS A 85 27.26 -35.26 21.96
N SER A 86 26.70 -35.11 20.76
CA SER A 86 26.07 -36.12 19.87
C SER A 86 25.05 -37.11 20.44
N ILE A 87 23.86 -37.21 19.82
CA ILE A 87 23.21 -38.46 19.33
C ILE A 87 22.00 -38.09 18.45
N SER A 88 21.83 -38.87 17.39
CA SER A 88 20.92 -38.79 16.26
C SER A 88 19.44 -39.12 16.55
N SER A 89 18.57 -38.55 15.71
CA SER A 89 17.38 -39.16 15.07
C SER A 89 16.34 -39.88 15.94
N SER A 90 15.23 -39.18 16.30
CA SER A 90 13.89 -39.81 16.39
C SER A 90 12.69 -38.86 16.59
N LEU A 91 12.72 -37.58 16.19
CA LEU A 91 11.58 -36.66 16.46
C LEU A 91 10.76 -36.20 15.24
N ASP A 92 11.13 -36.57 14.01
CA ASP A 92 10.47 -36.01 12.82
C ASP A 92 9.08 -36.61 12.48
N ASP A 93 8.71 -37.79 13.00
CA ASP A 93 7.46 -38.43 12.58
C ASP A 93 6.19 -37.73 13.11
N THR A 94 6.27 -37.09 14.28
CA THR A 94 5.12 -36.39 14.88
C THR A 94 4.90 -35.04 14.23
N GLU A 95 5.98 -34.32 13.93
CA GLU A 95 5.93 -33.02 13.27
C GLU A 95 5.50 -33.14 11.81
N VAL A 96 6.02 -34.13 11.07
CA VAL A 96 5.59 -34.42 9.69
C VAL A 96 4.10 -34.78 9.65
N LYS A 97 3.60 -35.55 10.62
CA LYS A 97 2.18 -35.92 10.70
C LYS A 97 1.29 -34.70 10.98
N LYS A 98 1.72 -33.79 11.85
CA LYS A 98 1.02 -32.53 12.15
C LYS A 98 1.01 -31.62 10.92
N VAL A 99 2.16 -31.45 10.26
CA VAL A 99 2.27 -30.66 9.02
C VAL A 99 1.38 -31.21 7.92
N MET A 100 1.25 -32.54 7.80
CA MET A 100 0.34 -33.17 6.83
C MET A 100 -1.13 -32.91 7.16
N GLU A 101 -1.50 -32.92 8.44
CA GLU A 101 -2.86 -32.60 8.87
C GLU A 101 -3.20 -31.12 8.62
N ASP A 102 -2.26 -30.22 8.94
CA ASP A 102 -2.38 -28.78 8.69
C ASP A 102 -2.45 -28.50 7.18
N TYR A 103 -1.65 -29.18 6.36
CA TYR A 103 -1.72 -29.08 4.90
C TYR A 103 -3.09 -29.53 4.37
N LYS A 104 -3.65 -30.62 4.88
CA LYS A 104 -4.99 -31.09 4.50
C LYS A 104 -6.08 -30.11 4.92
N ARG A 105 -6.01 -29.58 6.16
CA ARG A 105 -6.94 -28.58 6.67
C ARG A 105 -6.89 -27.30 5.82
N LEU A 106 -5.68 -26.84 5.51
CA LEU A 106 -5.47 -25.65 4.69
C LEU A 106 -5.94 -25.88 3.25
N GLN A 107 -5.76 -27.07 2.68
CA GLN A 107 -6.26 -27.41 1.35
C GLN A 107 -7.79 -27.34 1.28
N VAL A 108 -8.48 -27.85 2.31
CA VAL A 108 -9.95 -27.74 2.44
C VAL A 108 -10.35 -26.26 2.55
N GLU A 109 -9.63 -25.48 3.35
CA GLU A 109 -9.91 -24.06 3.54
C GLU A 109 -9.73 -23.25 2.24
N VAL A 110 -8.68 -23.54 1.47
CA VAL A 110 -8.45 -22.92 0.16
C VAL A 110 -9.56 -23.27 -0.83
N GLN A 111 -10.04 -24.52 -0.83
CA GLN A 111 -11.18 -24.91 -1.67
C GLN A 111 -12.46 -24.20 -1.24
N ARG A 112 -12.75 -24.14 0.06
CA ARG A 112 -13.89 -23.43 0.64
C ARG A 112 -13.87 -21.95 0.28
N LEU A 113 -12.73 -21.27 0.51
CA LEU A 113 -12.56 -19.86 0.17
C LEU A 113 -12.70 -19.61 -1.33
N ARG A 114 -12.24 -20.52 -2.20
CA ARG A 114 -12.47 -20.41 -3.65
C ARG A 114 -13.94 -20.53 -4.02
N GLU A 115 -14.68 -21.40 -3.36
CA GLU A 115 -16.11 -21.57 -3.56
C GLU A 115 -16.89 -20.34 -3.07
N GLU A 116 -16.56 -19.79 -1.91
CA GLU A 116 -17.14 -18.54 -1.41
C GLU A 116 -16.85 -17.36 -2.35
N ASN A 117 -15.60 -17.23 -2.81
CA ASN A 117 -15.22 -16.15 -3.73
C ASN A 117 -15.93 -16.28 -5.09
N LYS A 118 -16.14 -17.52 -5.56
CA LYS A 118 -16.98 -17.80 -6.74
C LYS A 118 -18.44 -17.43 -6.48
N GLN A 119 -18.98 -17.75 -5.32
CA GLN A 119 -20.36 -17.44 -4.95
C GLN A 119 -20.60 -15.93 -4.85
N PHE A 120 -19.67 -15.16 -4.26
CA PHE A 120 -19.72 -13.70 -4.27
C PHE A 120 -19.69 -13.12 -5.68
N LYS A 121 -18.83 -13.66 -6.55
CA LYS A 121 -18.75 -13.24 -7.96
C LYS A 121 -20.05 -13.51 -8.72
N GLU A 122 -20.76 -14.59 -8.40
CA GLU A 122 -22.07 -14.92 -8.97
C GLU A 122 -23.19 -14.04 -8.38
N GLU A 123 -23.18 -13.77 -7.07
CA GLU A 123 -24.13 -12.87 -6.38
C GLU A 123 -24.04 -11.42 -6.90
N ASP A 124 -22.83 -10.88 -7.05
CA ASP A 124 -22.62 -9.55 -7.64
C ASP A 124 -22.96 -9.53 -9.15
N GLY A 125 -22.73 -10.62 -9.87
CA GLY A 125 -23.14 -10.77 -11.27
C GLY A 125 -24.66 -10.75 -11.45
N LEU A 126 -25.41 -11.28 -10.47
CA LEU A 126 -26.87 -11.27 -10.45
C LEU A 126 -27.45 -9.90 -10.07
N ARG A 127 -26.80 -9.13 -9.20
CA ARG A 127 -27.21 -7.75 -8.86
C ARG A 127 -27.06 -6.79 -10.03
N MET A 128 -26.02 -6.96 -10.86
CA MET A 128 -25.80 -6.14 -12.06
C MET A 128 -26.80 -6.41 -13.19
N ARG A 129 -27.55 -7.52 -13.14
CA ARG A 129 -28.60 -7.84 -14.13
C ARG A 129 -30.00 -7.37 -13.72
N LYS A 130 -30.17 -6.82 -12.51
CA LYS A 130 -31.46 -6.36 -11.99
C LYS A 130 -31.52 -4.85 -11.80
N VAL A 131 -31.01 -4.10 -12.77
CA VAL A 131 -31.44 -2.71 -12.98
C VAL A 131 -32.69 -2.77 -13.86
N PRO A 132 -33.87 -2.34 -13.38
CA PRO A 132 -35.05 -2.27 -14.22
C PRO A 132 -34.79 -1.28 -15.35
N GLN A 133 -34.69 -1.77 -16.58
CA GLN A 133 -34.96 -0.96 -17.76
C GLN A 133 -36.41 -0.47 -17.65
N THR A 134 -36.58 0.77 -17.21
CA THR A 134 -37.85 1.46 -17.37
C THR A 134 -37.79 2.20 -18.71
N ASN A 135 -38.76 1.89 -19.56
CA ASN A 135 -38.98 2.57 -20.83
C ASN A 135 -39.37 4.04 -20.58
N ASN A 136 -38.79 4.97 -21.34
CA ASN A 136 -39.58 5.77 -22.27
C ASN A 136 -38.71 6.55 -23.28
N PRO A 137 -39.21 6.75 -24.51
CA PRO A 137 -38.59 7.58 -25.53
C PRO A 137 -39.00 9.05 -25.34
N ILE A 138 -38.18 9.97 -25.87
CA ILE A 138 -38.48 11.35 -26.35
C ILE A 138 -37.43 12.39 -25.89
N SER A 139 -36.65 12.79 -26.90
CA SER A 139 -36.04 14.11 -27.17
C SER A 139 -34.74 14.58 -26.50
N PRO A 140 -33.87 15.27 -27.27
CA PRO A 140 -32.50 15.61 -26.87
C PRO A 140 -32.42 17.04 -26.31
N SER A 141 -31.67 17.26 -25.23
CA SER A 141 -31.02 18.57 -25.00
C SER A 141 -29.98 18.54 -23.88
N ALA A 142 -28.77 18.98 -24.23
CA ALA A 142 -27.83 19.79 -23.46
C ALA A 142 -27.36 19.28 -22.08
N ALA A 143 -26.23 18.54 -22.04
CA ALA A 143 -25.37 18.49 -20.86
C ALA A 143 -23.92 18.03 -21.14
N ALA A 144 -23.32 18.42 -22.27
CA ALA A 144 -21.93 18.05 -22.59
C ALA A 144 -21.10 19.25 -23.07
N VAL A 145 -20.95 20.30 -22.26
CA VAL A 145 -20.03 21.43 -22.58
C VAL A 145 -19.35 22.06 -21.35
N LYS A 146 -19.57 21.60 -20.11
CA LYS A 146 -19.11 22.36 -18.93
C LYS A 146 -17.65 22.09 -18.50
N ASP A 147 -17.07 20.94 -18.80
CA ASP A 147 -15.69 20.63 -18.36
C ASP A 147 -14.59 21.23 -19.25
N GLU A 148 -14.79 21.28 -20.58
CA GLU A 148 -13.78 21.84 -21.47
C GLU A 148 -13.61 23.36 -21.30
N GLY A 149 -14.65 24.05 -20.81
CA GLY A 149 -14.65 25.49 -20.62
C GLY A 149 -13.71 25.96 -19.49
N LEU A 150 -13.60 25.21 -18.39
CA LEU A 150 -12.74 25.57 -17.26
C LEU A 150 -11.26 25.36 -17.57
N SER A 151 -10.93 24.21 -18.18
CA SER A 151 -9.57 23.90 -18.62
C SER A 151 -9.08 24.87 -19.70
N SER A 152 -9.94 25.18 -20.69
CA SER A 152 -9.66 26.17 -21.73
C SER A 152 -9.46 27.58 -21.17
N ARG A 153 -10.28 28.00 -20.19
CA ARG A 153 -10.13 29.30 -19.51
C ARG A 153 -8.83 29.38 -18.71
N LEU A 154 -8.45 28.32 -18.00
CA LEU A 154 -7.20 28.30 -17.24
C LEU A 154 -5.98 28.37 -18.16
N LEU A 155 -5.99 27.59 -19.25
CA LEU A 155 -4.93 27.62 -20.26
C LEU A 155 -4.79 29.02 -20.90
N ALA A 156 -5.92 29.66 -21.21
CA ALA A 156 -5.94 31.03 -21.74
C ALA A 156 -5.35 32.05 -20.75
N LEU A 157 -5.65 31.93 -19.45
CA LEU A 157 -5.07 32.82 -18.42
C LEU A 157 -3.56 32.63 -18.28
N VAL A 158 -3.06 31.39 -18.30
CA VAL A 158 -1.62 31.10 -18.24
C VAL A 158 -0.89 31.74 -19.42
N VAL A 159 -1.43 31.59 -20.64
CA VAL A 159 -0.85 32.21 -21.85
C VAL A 159 -0.88 33.73 -21.76
N LEU A 160 -1.97 34.32 -21.25
CA LEU A 160 -2.11 35.77 -21.08
C LEU A 160 -1.04 36.33 -20.12
N PHE A 161 -0.86 35.73 -18.94
CA PHE A 161 0.15 36.14 -17.99
C PHE A 161 1.57 35.94 -18.50
N PHE A 162 1.82 34.89 -19.29
CA PHE A 162 3.12 34.69 -19.93
C PHE A 162 3.45 35.80 -20.92
N VAL A 163 2.50 36.17 -21.80
CA VAL A 163 2.70 37.25 -22.78
C VAL A 163 2.89 38.61 -22.08
N PHE A 164 2.04 38.93 -21.10
CA PHE A 164 2.21 40.16 -20.31
C PHE A 164 3.53 40.17 -19.55
N GLY A 165 3.92 39.06 -18.93
CA GLY A 165 5.17 38.92 -18.21
C GLY A 165 6.40 39.12 -19.11
N VAL A 166 6.35 38.60 -20.34
CA VAL A 166 7.42 38.81 -21.33
C VAL A 166 7.47 40.28 -21.76
N ILE A 167 6.34 40.93 -22.02
CA ILE A 167 6.29 42.35 -22.42
C ILE A 167 6.80 43.24 -21.28
N ILE A 168 6.32 43.03 -20.06
CA ILE A 168 6.74 43.79 -18.87
C ILE A 168 8.22 43.52 -18.58
N GLY A 169 8.65 42.27 -18.63
CA GLY A 169 10.06 41.91 -18.47
C GLY A 169 10.97 42.57 -19.51
N LYS A 170 10.47 42.79 -20.74
CA LYS A 170 11.21 43.50 -21.79
C LYS A 170 11.18 45.03 -21.68
N ILE A 171 10.28 45.59 -20.88
CA ILE A 171 10.18 47.05 -20.65
C ILE A 171 10.87 47.44 -19.34
N ALA A 172 10.91 46.52 -18.37
CA ALA A 172 11.56 46.71 -17.07
C ALA A 172 13.04 46.32 -17.05
N LEU A 173 13.52 45.59 -18.07
CA LEU A 173 14.94 45.26 -18.32
C LEU A 173 15.42 46.02 -19.56
#